data_AF-A0A265QBW2-F1
#
_entry.id   AF-A0A265QBW2-F1
#
_cell.length_a   1.000
_cell.length_b   1.000
_cell.length_c   1.000
_cell.angle_alpha   90.00
_cell.angle_beta   90.00
_cell.angle_gamma   90.00
#
_symmetry.space_group_name_H-M   'P 1'
#
loop_
_entity.id
_entity.type
_entity.pdbx_description
1 polymer ?
#
loop_
_entity_poly.entity_id
_entity_poly.type
_entity_poly.pdbx_seq_one_letter_code
_entity_poly.pdbx_strand_id
1 'polypeptide(L)' 'MKNKLKQDRKRWLFSGVVWSFIFLVKLSKEGLTLYPIINGITGVLCFANAYIRHKEIIKNDED' A
#
# COMPACT_ATOMS: atom_id res chain seq x y z
N MET A 1 -11.68 -18.99 5.29
CA MET A 1 -10.99 -18.09 4.33
C MET A 1 -11.39 -16.62 4.47
N LYS A 2 -12.69 -16.28 4.44
CA LYS A 2 -13.19 -14.88 4.54
C LYS A 2 -12.72 -14.09 5.78
N ASN A 3 -12.60 -14.74 6.95
CA ASN A 3 -12.15 -14.07 8.18
C ASN A 3 -10.65 -13.74 8.20
N LYS A 4 -9.80 -14.60 7.62
CA LYS A 4 -8.36 -14.33 7.43
C LYS A 4 -8.14 -13.13 6.51
N LEU A 5 -8.82 -13.11 5.36
CA LEU A 5 -8.79 -11.98 4.41
C LEU A 5 -9.26 -10.66 5.05
N LYS A 6 -10.28 -10.69 5.92
CA LYS A 6 -10.73 -9.51 6.67
C LYS A 6 -9.66 -9.02 7.67
N GLN A 7 -8.97 -9.94 8.32
CA GLN A 7 -7.90 -9.61 9.28
C GLN A 7 -6.66 -9.06 8.58
N ASP A 8 -6.25 -9.66 7.47
CA ASP A 8 -5.13 -9.19 6.66
C ASP A 8 -5.43 -7.81 6.08
N ARG A 9 -6.65 -7.57 5.58
CA ARG A 9 -7.09 -6.24 5.13
C ARG A 9 -7.03 -5.21 6.26
N LYS A 10 -7.46 -5.56 7.47
CA LYS A 10 -7.33 -4.66 8.63
C LYS A 10 -5.87 -4.34 8.97
N ARG A 11 -4.99 -5.33 8.92
CA ARG A 11 -3.54 -5.15 9.16
C ARG A 11 -2.89 -4.25 8.12
N TRP A 12 -3.23 -4.45 6.84
CA TRP A 12 -2.78 -3.61 5.73
C TRP A 12 -3.25 -2.16 5.83
N LEU A 13 -4.52 -1.95 6.20
CA LEU A 13 -5.05 -0.61 6.43
C LEU A 13 -4.33 0.08 7.60
N PHE A 14 -4.11 -0.65 8.70
CA PHE A 14 -3.43 -0.11 9.87
C PHE A 14 -1.96 0.25 9.57
N SER A 15 -1.23 -0.63 8.87
CA SER A 15 0.15 -0.36 8.46
C SER A 15 0.24 0.82 7.50
N GLY A 16 -0.72 0.97 6.58
CA GLY A 16 -0.79 2.11 5.68
C GLY A 16 -0.96 3.43 6.43
N VAL A 17 -1.88 3.47 7.41
CA VAL A 17 -2.10 4.66 8.25
C VAL A 17 -0.85 5.04 9.04
N VAL A 18 -0.17 4.06 9.66
CA VAL A 18 1.07 4.30 10.41
C VAL A 18 2.16 4.87 9.50
N TRP A 19 2.33 4.32 8.30
CA TRP A 19 3.30 4.81 7.31
C TRP A 19 2.99 6.24 6.84
N SER A 20 1.72 6.55 6.57
CA SER A 20 1.29 7.91 6.21
C SER A 20 1.58 8.91 7.32
N PHE A 21 1.38 8.51 8.59
CA PHE A 21 1.66 9.38 9.73
C PHE A 21 3.15 9.65 9.90
N ILE A 22 3.99 8.61 9.80
CA ILE A 22 5.46 8.75 9.82
C ILE A 22 5.93 9.66 8.69
N PHE A 23 5.34 9.53 7.50
CA PHE A 23 5.65 10.40 6.37
C PHE A 23 5.30 11.86 6.64
N LEU A 24 4.10 12.16 7.15
CA LEU A 24 3.69 13.51 7.49
C LEU A 24 4.60 14.14 8.56
N VAL A 25 4.97 13.38 9.59
CA VAL A 25 5.89 13.84 10.64
C VAL A 25 7.28 14.11 10.10
N LYS A 26 7.81 13.25 9.21
CA LYS A 26 9.11 13.49 8.57
C LYS A 26 9.06 14.70 7.62
N LEU A 27 8.00 14.84 6.83
CA LEU A 27 7.81 15.97 5.92
C LEU A 27 7.73 17.30 6.68
N SER A 28 7.12 17.31 7.87
CA SER A 28 7.07 18.51 8.72
C SER A 28 8.41 18.88 9.35
N LYS A 29 9.34 17.93 9.50
CA LYS A 29 10.64 18.14 10.15
C LYS A 29 11.78 18.43 9.17
N GLU A 30 11.79 17.76 8.03
CA GLU A 30 12.90 17.79 7.05
C GLU A 30 12.54 18.54 5.75
N GLY A 31 11.26 18.88 5.56
CA GLY A 31 10.77 19.53 4.34
C GLY A 31 10.66 18.57 3.14
N LEU A 32 10.53 19.13 1.93
CA LEU A 32 10.46 18.41 0.66
C LEU A 32 11.86 17.92 0.20
N THR A 33 12.50 17.07 0.99
CA THR A 33 13.72 16.34 0.58
C THR A 33 13.38 15.16 -0.35
N LEU A 34 14.29 14.21 -0.62
CA LEU A 34 14.06 13.04 -1.51
C LEU A 34 12.90 12.10 -1.09
N TYR A 35 12.39 12.23 0.13
CA TYR A 35 11.37 11.34 0.73
C TYR A 35 10.04 11.22 -0.04
N PRO A 36 9.44 12.30 -0.58
CA PRO A 36 8.21 12.23 -1.37
C PRO A 36 8.41 11.49 -2.69
N ILE A 37 9.61 11.55 -3.29
CA ILE A 37 9.94 10.81 -4.52
C ILE A 37 9.95 9.31 -4.21
N ILE A 38 10.63 8.89 -3.14
CA ILE A 38 10.68 7.48 -2.72
C ILE A 38 9.28 6.97 -2.35
N ASN A 39 8.48 7.76 -1.63
CA ASN A 39 7.11 7.39 -1.30
C ASN A 39 6.19 7.34 -2.52
N GLY A 40 6.36 8.26 -3.48
CA GLY A 40 5.65 8.22 -4.76
C GLY A 40 5.94 6.95 -5.54
N ILE A 41 7.23 6.59 -5.66
CA ILE A 41 7.67 5.35 -6.32
C ILE A 41 7.09 4.12 -5.60
N THR A 42 7.13 4.12 -4.27
CA THR A 42 6.60 3.02 -3.45
C THR A 42 5.08 2.87 -3.62
N GLY A 43 4.34 3.98 -3.70
CA GLY A 43 2.91 3.99 -3.98
C GLY A 43 2.58 3.41 -5.36
N VAL A 44 3.32 3.81 -6.40
CA VAL A 44 3.15 3.28 -7.77
C VAL A 44 3.42 1.78 -7.80
N LEU A 45 4.47 1.29 -7.14
CA LEU A 45 4.80 -0.14 -7.07
C LEU A 45 3.72 -0.94 -6.33
N CYS A 46 3.19 -0.41 -5.23
CA CYS A 46 2.09 -1.06 -4.51
C CYS A 46 0.82 -1.16 -5.36
N PHE A 47 0.49 -0.11 -6.12
CA PHE A 47 -0.66 -0.11 -7.01
C PHE A 47 -0.49 -1.09 -8.18
N ALA A 48 0.70 -1.12 -8.81
CA ALA A 48 1.01 -2.07 -9.86
C ALA A 48 0.89 -3.52 -9.39
N ASN A 49 1.41 -3.84 -8.20
CA ASN A 49 1.31 -5.17 -7.61
C ASN A 49 -0.15 -5.55 -7.26
N ALA A 50 -0.93 -4.60 -6.73
CA ALA A 50 -2.35 -4.81 -6.45
C ALA A 50 -3.13 -5.07 -7.74
N TYR A 51 -2.82 -4.35 -8.82
CA TYR A 51 -3.45 -4.53 -10.13
C TYR A 51 -3.12 -5.89 -10.74
N ILE A 52 -1.84 -6.32 -10.71
CA ILE A 52 -1.42 -7.63 -11.20
C ILE A 52 -2.14 -8.74 -10.44
N ARG A 53 -2.14 -8.68 -9.10
CA ARG A 53 -2.87 -9.67 -8.27
C ARG A 53 -4.36 -9.68 -8.54
N HIS A 54 -4.99 -8.52 -8.72
CA HIS A 54 -6.41 -8.45 -9.06
C HIS A 54 -6.69 -9.11 -10.42
N LYS A 55 -5.82 -8.88 -11.42
CA LYS A 55 -5.93 -9.50 -12.74
C LYS A 55 -5.70 -11.01 -12.69
N GLU A 56 -4.76 -11.50 -11.89
CA GLU A 56 -4.55 -12.93 -11.65
C GLU A 56 -5.73 -13.60 -10.95
N ILE A 57 -6.36 -12.93 -9.98
CA ILE A 57 -7.57 -13.44 -9.31
C ILE A 57 -8.72 -13.56 -10.30
N ILE A 58 -8.96 -12.54 -11.13
CA ILE A 58 -10.02 -12.59 -12.16
C ILE A 58 -9.75 -13.73 -13.15
N LYS A 59 -8.50 -13.89 -13.60
CA LYS A 59 -8.14 -14.92 -14.58
C LYS A 59 -8.32 -16.35 -14.03
N ASN A 60 -8.08 -16.58 -12.74
CA ASN A 60 -8.27 -17.90 -12.11
C ASN A 60 -9.73 -18.19 -11.72
N ASP A 61 -10.63 -17.20 -11.71
CA ASP A 61 -12.07 -17.39 -11.44
C ASP A 61 -12.86 -17.70 -12.74
N GLU A 62 -12.24 -17.58 -13.92
CA GLU A 62 -12.85 -17.86 -15.24
C GLU A 62 -12.52 -19.27 -15.80
N ASP A 63 -11.64 -20.04 -15.14
CA ASP A 63 -11.31 -21.45 -15.44
C ASP A 63 -12.04 -22.42 -14.49
#